data_AF-A0A9N8K504-F1
#
_entry.id   AF-A0A9N8K504-F1
#
_cell.length_a   1.000
_cell.length_b   1.000
_cell.length_c   1.000
_cell.angle_alpha   90.00
_cell.angle_beta   90.00
_cell.angle_gamma   90.00
#
_symmetry.space_group_name_H-M   'P 1'
#
loop_
_entity.id
_entity.type
_entity.pdbx_description
1 polymer ?
#
loop_
_entity_poly.entity_id
_entity_poly.type
_entity_poly.pdbx_seq_one_letter_code
_entity_poly.pdbx_strand_id
1 'polypeptide(L)'
;MDSQKPVHTIVLDTGAIIRNHPTVSTLLAQSEQIITVPAIITEIRDAATRTRVETQLMPFLTIRSPNPASIKFVTDFARKTGDLDVLSKPDIQIVALAYELECERNVKEEVKPEEKDEAKQDDAAEIKQEETTEAVPEQTSADAVQQISEDLAQTKIEEVENTASEEPHQEKDSAGSTESIQNVQSVLQVATLTTDFAMQNVLLQINLNLLSPTMQRVKHLKTYILRCHACFCTTKEMSKQFCPRCGSPTLTRVACSTTSNGEFKLHLKKNMQWNTRGDRFSIPKPVHGSANGRVQGGGKGHWGNDLILAEDQKEFTRHHEAEKRRKERDLMDEDYLPSILTGDRNSRAGGRMKVGGGRNVNSRKR
;
A
#
# COMPACT_ATOMS: atom_id res chain seq x y z
N MET A 1 26.57 29.40 -7.91
CA MET A 1 26.65 27.97 -8.27
C MET A 1 25.25 27.42 -8.14
N ASP A 2 24.45 27.52 -9.19
CA ASP A 2 23.08 26.99 -9.19
C ASP A 2 23.17 25.48 -9.33
N SER A 3 23.23 24.80 -8.17
CA SER A 3 23.01 23.37 -8.12
C SER A 3 21.56 23.12 -8.52
N GLN A 4 21.34 22.72 -9.78
CA GLN A 4 20.02 22.32 -10.25
C GLN A 4 19.46 21.26 -9.30
N LYS A 5 18.27 21.56 -8.76
CA LYS A 5 17.60 20.65 -7.83
C LYS A 5 17.06 19.45 -8.60
N PRO A 6 17.01 18.26 -7.98
CA PRO A 6 16.55 17.05 -8.66
C PRO A 6 15.07 17.09 -9.06
N VAL A 7 14.24 17.90 -8.37
CA VAL A 7 12.82 18.04 -8.64
C VAL A 7 12.46 19.53 -8.73
N HIS A 8 11.71 19.94 -9.74
CA HIS A 8 11.24 21.32 -9.81
C HIS A 8 10.03 21.53 -8.88
N THR A 9 8.92 20.80 -9.10
CA THR A 9 7.70 20.96 -8.30
C THR A 9 7.28 19.68 -7.59
N ILE A 10 7.07 19.78 -6.29
CA ILE A 10 6.50 18.72 -5.46
C ILE A 10 5.09 19.07 -5.03
N VAL A 11 4.14 18.18 -5.31
CA VAL A 11 2.78 18.25 -4.76
C VAL A 11 2.71 17.41 -3.49
N LEU A 12 2.33 18.04 -2.37
CA LEU A 12 2.22 17.39 -1.07
C LEU A 12 0.80 16.94 -0.75
N ASP A 13 0.72 15.69 -0.31
CA ASP A 13 -0.46 15.07 0.29
C ASP A 13 -0.49 15.21 1.83
N THR A 14 -1.67 15.10 2.42
CA THR A 14 -1.93 15.13 3.87
C THR A 14 -1.08 14.09 4.60
N GLY A 15 -0.96 12.87 4.04
CA GLY A 15 -0.18 11.78 4.63
C GLY A 15 1.32 12.08 4.75
N ALA A 16 1.87 12.87 3.82
CA ALA A 16 3.26 13.32 3.86
C ALA A 16 3.47 14.42 4.92
N ILE A 17 2.50 15.34 5.04
CA ILE A 17 2.52 16.45 6.00
C ILE A 17 2.42 15.93 7.44
N ILE A 18 1.51 14.99 7.70
CA ILE A 18 1.29 14.42 9.03
C ILE A 18 2.54 13.66 9.50
N ARG A 19 3.13 12.82 8.63
CA ARG A 19 4.30 12.02 8.98
C ARG A 19 5.60 12.81 9.11
N ASN A 20 5.66 14.01 8.50
CA ASN A 20 6.89 14.83 8.44
C ASN A 20 8.10 14.03 7.93
N HIS A 21 7.86 13.13 6.97
CA HIS A 21 8.88 12.31 6.35
C HIS A 21 8.64 12.32 4.83
N PRO A 22 9.56 12.90 4.04
CA PRO A 22 10.85 13.51 4.41
C PRO A 22 10.67 14.82 5.21
N THR A 23 11.71 15.24 5.92
CA THR A 23 11.66 16.49 6.70
C THR A 23 11.58 17.71 5.79
N VAL A 24 11.04 18.82 6.29
CA VAL A 24 10.89 20.07 5.52
C VAL A 24 12.23 20.53 4.92
N SER A 25 13.34 20.40 5.65
CA SER A 25 14.68 20.74 5.15
C SER A 25 15.08 19.91 3.93
N THR A 26 14.77 18.61 3.91
CA THR A 26 15.04 17.73 2.76
C THR A 26 14.17 18.10 1.57
N LEU A 27 12.89 18.43 1.79
CA LEU A 27 12.00 18.91 0.73
C LEU A 27 12.56 20.18 0.08
N LEU A 28 13.00 21.16 0.89
CA LEU A 28 13.56 22.42 0.39
C LEU A 28 14.89 22.25 -0.34
N ALA A 29 15.72 21.30 0.09
CA ALA A 29 16.99 21.00 -0.56
C ALA A 29 16.78 20.34 -1.94
N GLN A 30 15.74 19.52 -2.08
CA GLN A 30 15.50 18.71 -3.28
C GLN A 30 14.46 19.30 -4.24
N SER A 31 13.67 20.29 -3.81
CA SER A 31 12.63 20.92 -4.64
C SER A 31 12.73 22.43 -4.74
N GLU A 32 12.35 22.98 -5.89
CA GLU A 32 12.27 24.44 -6.09
C GLU A 32 10.96 25.00 -5.56
N GLN A 33 9.85 24.28 -5.80
CA GLN A 33 8.53 24.69 -5.39
C GLN A 33 7.75 23.56 -4.74
N ILE A 34 7.12 23.86 -3.61
CA ILE A 34 6.25 22.95 -2.88
C ILE A 34 4.82 23.47 -3.00
N ILE A 35 3.91 22.62 -3.47
CA ILE A 35 2.51 22.98 -3.72
C ILE A 35 1.57 22.04 -2.98
N THR A 36 0.46 22.56 -2.46
CA THR A 36 -0.64 21.74 -1.94
C THR A 36 -2.00 22.38 -2.23
N VAL A 37 -3.07 21.67 -1.88
CA VAL A 37 -4.46 22.08 -2.06
C VAL A 37 -4.98 22.69 -0.75
N PRO A 38 -5.80 23.77 -0.79
CA PRO A 38 -6.34 24.40 0.43
C PRO A 38 -7.15 23.46 1.32
N ALA A 39 -7.85 22.47 0.73
CA ALA A 39 -8.67 21.51 1.48
C ALA A 39 -7.88 20.68 2.50
N ILE A 40 -6.63 20.34 2.19
CA ILE A 40 -5.74 19.54 3.04
C ILE A 40 -5.40 20.29 4.33
N ILE A 41 -5.14 21.59 4.23
CA ILE A 41 -4.81 22.42 5.41
C ILE A 41 -6.00 22.46 6.37
N THR A 42 -7.23 22.53 5.84
CA THR A 42 -8.44 22.48 6.68
C THR A 42 -8.75 21.09 7.23
N GLU A 43 -8.22 20.05 6.61
CA GLU A 43 -8.43 18.66 7.01
C GLU A 43 -7.54 18.25 8.20
N ILE A 44 -6.39 18.90 8.38
CA ILE A 44 -5.47 18.61 9.49
C ILE A 44 -6.10 19.03 10.82
N ARG A 45 -6.57 18.03 11.58
CA ARG A 45 -7.19 18.22 12.90
C ARG A 45 -6.20 18.20 14.06
N ASP A 46 -5.05 17.55 13.86
CA ASP A 46 -4.04 17.38 14.90
C ASP A 46 -3.33 18.71 15.21
N ALA A 47 -3.35 19.12 16.48
CA ALA A 47 -2.81 20.39 16.93
C ALA A 47 -1.29 20.48 16.71
N ALA A 48 -0.56 19.40 17.02
CA ALA A 48 0.90 19.37 16.88
C ALA A 48 1.31 19.48 15.40
N THR A 49 0.63 18.75 14.51
CA THR A 49 0.85 18.84 13.07
C THR A 49 0.47 20.21 12.53
N ARG A 50 -0.65 20.80 12.99
CA ARG A 50 -1.09 22.14 12.56
C ARG A 50 -0.07 23.22 12.92
N THR A 51 0.41 23.26 14.17
CA THR A 51 1.44 24.22 14.60
C THR A 51 2.72 24.06 13.79
N ARG A 52 3.12 22.82 13.48
CA ARG A 52 4.29 22.54 12.63
C ARG A 52 4.10 23.05 11.20
N VAL A 53 2.94 22.82 10.59
CA VAL A 53 2.63 23.31 9.24
C VAL A 53 2.65 24.83 9.21
N GLU A 54 1.98 25.48 10.16
CA GLU A 54 1.90 26.93 10.27
C GLU A 54 3.29 27.57 10.48
N THR A 55 4.15 26.96 11.29
CA THR A 55 5.47 27.54 11.64
C THR A 55 6.55 27.22 10.61
N GLN A 56 6.63 25.98 10.11
CA GLN A 56 7.77 25.50 9.33
C GLN A 56 7.50 25.42 7.83
N LEU A 57 6.26 25.08 7.43
CA LEU A 57 5.94 24.75 6.05
C LEU A 57 5.26 25.89 5.30
N MET A 58 4.36 26.63 5.94
CA MET A 58 3.59 27.72 5.32
C MET A 58 4.45 28.77 4.57
N PRO A 59 5.65 29.19 5.05
CA PRO A 59 6.47 30.16 4.32
C PRO A 59 6.93 29.69 2.93
N PHE A 60 7.02 28.37 2.72
CA PHE A 60 7.54 27.77 1.50
C PHE A 60 6.47 27.05 0.67
N LEU A 61 5.23 27.02 1.18
CA LEU A 61 4.13 26.26 0.61
C LEU A 61 3.25 27.16 -0.27
N THR A 62 3.17 26.84 -1.55
CA THR A 62 2.20 27.47 -2.45
C THR A 62 0.88 26.73 -2.39
N ILE A 63 -0.21 27.44 -2.08
CA ILE A 63 -1.55 26.87 -2.04
C ILE A 63 -2.21 27.13 -3.39
N ARG A 64 -2.60 26.06 -4.12
CA ARG A 64 -3.26 26.15 -5.42
C ARG A 64 -4.46 25.20 -5.49
N SER A 65 -5.56 25.67 -6.06
CA SER A 65 -6.71 24.82 -6.39
C SER A 65 -6.63 24.36 -7.86
N PRO A 66 -6.94 23.08 -8.15
CA PRO A 66 -6.96 22.57 -9.52
C PRO A 66 -8.16 23.07 -10.33
N ASN A 67 -8.02 23.04 -11.65
CA ASN A 67 -9.08 23.34 -12.59
C ASN A 67 -10.17 22.25 -12.59
N PRO A 68 -11.46 22.63 -12.77
CA PRO A 68 -12.58 21.68 -12.76
C PRO A 68 -12.51 20.64 -13.90
N ALA A 69 -11.87 20.98 -15.03
CA ALA A 69 -11.64 20.06 -16.13
C ALA A 69 -10.71 18.90 -15.72
N SER A 70 -9.61 19.20 -15.03
CA SER A 70 -8.65 18.22 -14.51
C SER A 70 -9.29 17.31 -13.47
N ILE A 71 -10.12 17.87 -12.58
CA ILE A 71 -10.88 17.10 -11.58
C ILE A 71 -11.79 16.09 -12.27
N LYS A 72 -12.53 16.50 -13.31
CA LYS A 72 -13.43 15.62 -14.06
C LYS A 72 -12.65 14.48 -14.73
N PHE A 73 -11.54 14.80 -15.39
CA PHE A 73 -10.67 13.80 -16.02
C PHE A 73 -10.20 12.74 -15.03
N VAL A 74 -9.65 13.16 -13.89
CA VAL A 74 -9.16 12.23 -12.85
C VAL A 74 -10.30 11.42 -12.24
N THR A 75 -11.48 12.02 -12.04
CA THR A 75 -12.65 11.33 -11.52
C THR A 75 -13.14 10.24 -12.48
N ASP A 76 -13.20 10.54 -13.78
CA ASP A 76 -13.59 9.58 -14.81
C ASP A 76 -12.54 8.46 -14.94
N PHE A 77 -11.26 8.81 -14.78
CA PHE A 77 -10.17 7.84 -14.76
C PHE A 77 -10.25 6.91 -13.53
N ALA A 78 -10.39 7.46 -12.33
CA ALA A 78 -10.53 6.69 -11.09
C ALA A 78 -11.76 5.78 -11.07
N ARG A 79 -12.83 6.18 -11.78
CA ARG A 79 -14.02 5.35 -12.00
C ARG A 79 -13.71 4.14 -12.87
N LYS A 80 -12.94 4.32 -13.96
CA LYS A 80 -12.53 3.23 -14.85
C LYS A 80 -11.61 2.23 -14.15
N THR A 81 -10.76 2.71 -13.24
CA THR A 81 -9.81 1.87 -12.50
C THR A 81 -10.43 1.22 -11.26
N GLY A 82 -11.61 1.68 -10.83
CA GLY A 82 -12.35 1.15 -9.69
C GLY A 82 -11.75 1.53 -8.34
N ASP A 83 -11.00 2.63 -8.28
CA ASP A 83 -10.41 3.17 -7.06
C ASP A 83 -11.14 4.42 -6.53
N LEU A 84 -12.16 4.90 -7.27
CA LEU A 84 -12.99 6.05 -6.89
C LEU A 84 -13.67 5.88 -5.52
N ASP A 85 -14.14 4.68 -5.17
CA ASP A 85 -14.84 4.42 -3.90
C ASP A 85 -13.93 4.54 -2.67
N VAL A 86 -12.61 4.43 -2.87
CA VAL A 86 -11.60 4.50 -1.81
C VAL A 86 -11.02 5.90 -1.67
N LEU A 87 -11.06 6.70 -2.74
CA LEU A 87 -10.48 8.05 -2.80
C LEU A 87 -11.43 9.09 -2.20
N SER A 88 -10.87 10.00 -1.40
CA SER A 88 -11.58 11.15 -0.86
C SER A 88 -11.58 12.33 -1.84
N LYS A 89 -12.39 13.37 -1.54
CA LYS A 89 -12.44 14.58 -2.38
C LYS A 89 -11.09 15.34 -2.43
N PRO A 90 -10.38 15.56 -1.30
CA PRO A 90 -9.03 16.13 -1.31
C PRO A 90 -8.05 15.31 -2.15
N ASP A 91 -8.11 13.98 -2.09
CA ASP A 91 -7.23 13.09 -2.87
C ASP A 91 -7.38 13.33 -4.38
N ILE A 92 -8.62 13.41 -4.86
CA ILE A 92 -8.91 13.70 -6.27
C ILE A 92 -8.36 15.07 -6.66
N GLN A 93 -8.44 16.07 -5.78
CA GLN A 93 -7.90 17.40 -6.03
C GLN A 93 -6.37 17.41 -6.11
N ILE A 94 -5.67 16.64 -5.27
CA ILE A 94 -4.20 16.50 -5.33
C ILE A 94 -3.78 15.91 -6.66
N VAL A 95 -4.40 14.79 -7.06
CA VAL A 95 -4.07 14.11 -8.32
C VAL A 95 -4.39 15.01 -9.52
N ALA A 96 -5.52 15.73 -9.48
CA ALA A 96 -5.88 16.70 -10.53
C ALA A 96 -4.90 17.86 -10.62
N LEU A 97 -4.42 18.38 -9.48
CA LEU A 97 -3.41 19.44 -9.43
C LEU A 97 -2.07 18.96 -9.99
N ALA A 98 -1.66 17.73 -9.66
CA ALA A 98 -0.45 17.12 -10.20
C ALA A 98 -0.51 16.94 -11.72
N TYR A 99 -1.64 16.45 -12.23
CA TYR A 99 -1.90 16.31 -13.66
C TYR A 99 -1.83 17.67 -14.38
N GLU A 100 -2.48 18.70 -13.82
CA GLU A 100 -2.48 20.04 -14.39
C GLU A 100 -1.07 20.65 -14.45
N LEU A 101 -0.30 20.53 -13.38
CA LEU A 101 1.09 21.02 -13.33
C LEU A 101 1.99 20.28 -14.33
N GLU A 102 1.77 18.99 -14.53
CA GLU A 102 2.52 18.22 -15.51
C GLU A 102 2.19 18.67 -16.94
N CYS A 103 0.89 18.85 -17.25
CA CYS A 103 0.48 19.42 -18.54
C CYS A 103 1.08 20.82 -18.78
N GLU A 104 1.05 21.70 -17.79
CA GLU A 104 1.61 23.06 -17.90
C GLU A 104 3.11 23.09 -18.18
N ARG A 105 3.86 22.09 -17.70
CA ARG A 105 5.31 22.00 -17.91
C ARG A 105 5.69 21.24 -19.17
N ASN A 106 4.99 20.16 -19.51
CA ASN A 106 5.25 19.43 -20.74
C ASN A 106 4.92 20.30 -21.98
N VAL A 107 3.87 21.13 -21.92
CA VAL A 107 3.55 22.09 -22.99
C VAL A 107 4.64 23.17 -23.16
N LYS A 108 5.39 23.50 -22.11
CA LYS A 108 6.51 24.44 -22.20
C LYS A 108 7.79 23.83 -22.78
N GLU A 109 7.94 22.50 -22.72
CA GLU A 109 9.07 21.79 -23.36
C GLU A 109 8.85 21.58 -24.87
N GLU A 110 7.60 21.48 -25.34
CA GLU A 110 7.30 21.33 -26.79
C GLU A 110 7.43 22.63 -27.61
N VAL A 111 7.59 23.80 -26.98
CA VAL A 111 7.79 25.08 -27.71
C VAL A 111 9.27 25.49 -27.72
N LYS A 112 10.07 24.71 -28.44
CA LYS A 112 11.22 25.23 -29.20
C LYS A 112 10.95 24.92 -30.67
N PRO A 113 10.51 25.89 -31.48
CA PRO A 113 10.31 25.66 -32.90
C PRO A 113 11.68 25.51 -33.55
N GLU A 114 12.12 24.27 -33.78
CA GLU A 114 13.07 23.99 -34.84
C GLU A 114 12.29 24.05 -36.15
N GLU A 115 12.46 25.15 -36.90
CA GLU A 115 12.15 25.20 -38.32
C GLU A 115 12.89 24.05 -39.01
N LYS A 116 12.17 23.07 -39.53
CA LYS A 116 12.70 22.10 -40.49
C LYS A 116 11.87 22.17 -41.74
N ASP A 117 12.55 22.67 -42.76
CA ASP A 117 12.12 22.86 -44.13
C ASP A 117 11.44 21.62 -44.71
N GLU A 118 10.35 21.88 -45.40
CA GLU A 118 9.67 20.93 -46.27
C GLU A 118 10.59 20.57 -47.44
N ALA A 119 11.00 19.30 -47.52
CA ALA A 119 11.39 18.68 -48.78
C ALA A 119 10.43 17.53 -49.07
N LYS A 120 9.44 17.83 -49.91
CA LYS A 120 8.58 16.86 -50.59
C LYS A 120 9.43 16.04 -51.57
N GLN A 121 9.24 14.73 -51.56
CA GLN A 121 9.31 13.92 -52.77
C GLN A 121 8.22 12.87 -52.69
N ASP A 122 7.20 13.11 -53.49
CA ASP A 122 6.21 12.14 -53.93
C ASP A 122 6.91 11.10 -54.82
N ASP A 123 6.53 9.83 -54.69
CA ASP A 123 6.19 9.02 -55.85
C ASP A 123 5.42 7.76 -55.43
N ALA A 124 4.23 7.64 -56.01
CA ALA A 124 3.29 6.55 -55.84
C ALA A 124 3.50 5.50 -56.93
N ALA A 125 3.36 4.21 -56.59
CA ALA A 125 2.88 3.20 -57.54
C ALA A 125 2.26 2.02 -56.78
N GLU A 126 0.99 1.80 -57.08
CA GLU A 126 0.08 0.80 -56.56
C GLU A 126 0.11 -0.46 -57.46
N ILE A 127 -0.41 -1.59 -56.93
CA ILE A 127 -1.28 -2.58 -57.61
C ILE A 127 -0.92 -4.09 -57.38
N LYS A 128 -1.92 -4.77 -56.78
CA LYS A 128 -2.47 -6.15 -56.95
C LYS A 128 -2.13 -7.31 -56.00
N GLN A 129 -3.25 -7.92 -55.60
CA GLN A 129 -3.50 -9.12 -54.80
C GLN A 129 -3.34 -10.40 -55.64
N GLU A 130 -3.06 -11.52 -54.99
CA GLU A 130 -3.66 -12.84 -55.30
C GLU A 130 -3.47 -13.81 -54.12
N GLU A 131 -4.56 -14.49 -53.72
CA GLU A 131 -4.60 -15.64 -52.82
C GLU A 131 -4.37 -16.95 -53.60
N THR A 132 -3.72 -17.96 -53.00
CA THR A 132 -4.09 -19.39 -53.12
C THR A 132 -3.22 -20.33 -52.25
N THR A 133 -3.91 -21.07 -51.36
CA THR A 133 -3.83 -22.51 -50.98
C THR A 133 -2.52 -23.34 -50.86
N GLU A 134 -2.47 -24.08 -49.73
CA GLU A 134 -2.00 -25.47 -49.48
C GLU A 134 -0.54 -25.83 -49.03
N ALA A 135 -0.47 -26.29 -47.77
CA ALA A 135 0.14 -27.52 -47.20
C ALA A 135 1.68 -27.81 -47.15
N VAL A 136 2.23 -27.81 -45.90
CA VAL A 136 3.07 -28.83 -45.14
C VAL A 136 4.41 -29.35 -45.77
N PRO A 137 5.54 -29.69 -45.06
CA PRO A 137 5.79 -29.95 -43.61
C PRO A 137 7.05 -29.31 -42.95
N GLU A 138 7.14 -29.55 -41.63
CA GLU A 138 8.28 -29.43 -40.69
C GLU A 138 9.58 -30.15 -41.12
N GLN A 139 10.76 -29.62 -40.74
CA GLN A 139 11.90 -30.36 -40.16
C GLN A 139 12.82 -29.45 -39.30
N THR A 140 12.94 -29.79 -38.00
CA THR A 140 14.14 -29.81 -37.10
C THR A 140 14.97 -28.51 -36.87
N SER A 141 15.55 -28.21 -35.70
CA SER A 141 16.21 -29.07 -34.72
C SER A 141 16.31 -28.44 -33.31
N ALA A 142 16.18 -29.30 -32.30
CA ALA A 142 16.21 -29.04 -30.87
C ALA A 142 17.64 -28.98 -30.29
N ASP A 143 18.29 -27.81 -30.30
CA ASP A 143 19.64 -27.65 -29.71
C ASP A 143 19.85 -26.43 -28.79
N ALA A 144 18.82 -25.65 -28.46
CA ALA A 144 18.98 -24.42 -27.67
C ALA A 144 18.41 -24.46 -26.24
N VAL A 145 17.82 -25.58 -25.79
CA VAL A 145 17.07 -25.62 -24.50
C VAL A 145 17.75 -26.48 -23.42
N GLN A 146 18.93 -27.04 -23.67
CA GLN A 146 19.66 -27.85 -22.67
C GLN A 146 20.80 -27.12 -21.95
N GLN A 147 21.14 -25.88 -22.30
CA GLN A 147 22.29 -25.16 -21.73
C GLN A 147 21.97 -24.15 -20.61
N ILE A 148 20.71 -24.03 -20.16
CA ILE A 148 20.32 -23.05 -19.11
C ILE A 148 19.99 -23.73 -17.77
N SER A 149 19.96 -25.06 -17.70
CA SER A 149 19.54 -25.81 -16.51
C SER A 149 20.67 -26.31 -15.60
N GLU A 150 21.94 -26.05 -15.90
CA GLU A 150 23.07 -26.61 -15.13
C GLU A 150 23.84 -25.59 -14.25
N ASP A 151 23.60 -24.29 -14.39
CA ASP A 151 24.34 -23.25 -13.64
C ASP A 151 23.67 -22.80 -12.31
N LEU A 152 22.58 -23.44 -11.89
CA LEU A 152 21.87 -23.11 -10.63
C LEU A 152 21.86 -24.26 -9.62
N ALA A 153 22.94 -25.06 -9.57
CA ALA A 153 23.05 -26.21 -8.68
C ALA A 153 24.31 -26.24 -7.79
N GLN A 154 25.12 -25.17 -7.73
CA GLN A 154 26.36 -25.17 -6.94
C GLN A 154 26.59 -23.88 -6.14
N THR A 155 25.91 -23.73 -5.01
CA THR A 155 26.49 -23.02 -3.86
C THR A 155 26.07 -23.74 -2.56
N LYS A 156 27.07 -24.36 -1.90
CA LYS A 156 26.95 -25.03 -0.60
C LYS A 156 26.93 -23.97 0.52
N ILE A 157 26.09 -24.21 1.53
CA ILE A 157 26.01 -23.47 2.79
C ILE A 157 26.84 -24.23 3.83
N GLU A 158 27.81 -23.58 4.45
CA GLU A 158 28.48 -24.06 5.67
C GLU A 158 27.88 -23.36 6.89
N GLU A 159 27.65 -24.15 7.94
CA GLU A 159 27.13 -23.76 9.24
C GLU A 159 28.22 -23.07 10.08
N VAL A 160 27.90 -21.95 10.72
CA VAL A 160 28.61 -21.47 11.91
C VAL A 160 27.59 -20.94 12.91
N GLU A 161 27.52 -21.63 14.05
CA GLU A 161 26.88 -21.15 15.28
C GLU A 161 27.65 -19.96 15.85
N ASN A 162 26.96 -18.92 16.31
CA ASN A 162 27.43 -18.10 17.42
C ASN A 162 26.28 -17.38 18.12
N THR A 163 26.19 -17.65 19.41
CA THR A 163 25.41 -16.96 20.44
C THR A 163 26.01 -15.59 20.77
N ALA A 164 25.20 -14.54 20.94
CA ALA A 164 25.19 -13.63 22.11
C ALA A 164 24.44 -12.31 21.88
N SER A 165 23.63 -11.96 22.89
CA SER A 165 23.28 -10.62 23.41
C SER A 165 22.63 -9.56 22.51
N GLU A 166 21.37 -9.25 22.85
CA GLU A 166 20.60 -8.09 22.40
C GLU A 166 21.01 -6.82 23.17
N GLU A 167 21.36 -5.75 22.46
CA GLU A 167 21.26 -4.36 22.92
C GLU A 167 20.43 -3.52 21.92
N PRO A 168 19.72 -2.47 22.37
CA PRO A 168 18.54 -1.98 21.68
C PRO A 168 18.84 -0.73 20.84
N HIS A 169 19.26 -0.88 19.58
CA HIS A 169 19.21 0.23 18.61
C HIS A 169 19.01 -0.31 17.19
N GLN A 170 17.78 -0.18 16.67
CA GLN A 170 17.45 0.17 15.28
C GLN A 170 15.94 0.00 15.02
N GLU A 171 15.14 1.00 15.37
CA GLU A 171 13.78 1.19 14.80
C GLU A 171 13.81 2.30 13.73
N LYS A 172 14.62 2.11 12.69
CA LYS A 172 14.53 2.89 11.44
C LYS A 172 15.09 2.07 10.30
N ASP A 173 14.44 0.97 9.96
CA ASP A 173 14.55 0.31 8.65
C ASP A 173 13.43 -0.73 8.52
N SER A 174 12.22 -0.24 8.26
CA SER A 174 11.11 -1.06 7.77
C SER A 174 10.39 -0.30 6.65
N ALA A 175 11.14 0.00 5.60
CA ALA A 175 10.63 0.42 4.32
C ALA A 175 11.23 -0.49 3.25
N GLY A 176 10.35 -1.24 2.57
CA GLY A 176 10.53 -1.99 1.34
C GLY A 176 11.94 -2.40 0.90
N SER A 177 12.16 -3.70 0.76
CA SER A 177 13.24 -4.29 -0.04
C SER A 177 13.31 -3.63 -1.44
N THR A 178 14.28 -2.74 -1.64
CA THR A 178 14.61 -2.18 -2.96
C THR A 178 16.00 -2.66 -3.36
N GLU A 179 16.02 -3.46 -4.41
CA GLU A 179 17.22 -3.71 -5.21
C GLU A 179 17.75 -2.37 -5.74
N SER A 180 19.06 -2.19 -5.63
CA SER A 180 19.80 -1.02 -6.10
C SER A 180 19.78 -0.96 -7.63
N ILE A 181 18.95 -0.08 -8.19
CA ILE A 181 18.97 0.26 -9.63
C ILE A 181 19.64 1.62 -9.81
N GLN A 182 20.60 1.64 -10.72
CA GLN A 182 21.54 2.71 -11.04
C GLN A 182 20.86 4.07 -11.34
N ASN A 183 21.48 5.11 -10.79
CA ASN A 183 21.13 6.53 -10.97
C ASN A 183 21.24 6.94 -12.45
N VAL A 184 20.10 7.16 -13.10
CA VAL A 184 19.99 8.17 -14.15
C VAL A 184 19.17 9.29 -13.51
N GLN A 185 19.85 10.32 -12.99
CA GLN A 185 19.19 11.49 -12.40
C GLN A 185 18.63 12.36 -13.53
N SER A 186 17.50 11.96 -14.09
CA SER A 186 16.67 12.87 -14.88
C SER A 186 16.01 13.85 -13.91
N VAL A 187 16.22 15.15 -14.10
CA VAL A 187 15.50 16.20 -13.35
C VAL A 187 14.00 15.99 -13.55
N LEU A 188 13.26 15.82 -12.45
CA LEU A 188 11.81 15.61 -12.49
C LEU A 188 11.09 16.96 -12.48
N GLN A 189 10.28 17.24 -13.50
CA GLN A 189 9.54 18.50 -13.58
C GLN A 189 8.45 18.59 -12.50
N VAL A 190 7.64 17.55 -12.39
CA VAL A 190 6.55 17.46 -11.41
C VAL A 190 6.59 16.10 -10.77
N ALA A 191 6.47 16.07 -9.44
CA ALA A 191 6.32 14.84 -8.71
C ALA A 191 5.35 14.99 -7.53
N THR A 192 4.62 13.92 -7.22
CA THR A 192 3.70 13.87 -6.10
C THR A 192 4.30 13.07 -4.96
N LEU A 193 4.17 13.57 -3.73
CA LEU A 193 4.55 12.84 -2.52
C LEU A 193 3.28 12.43 -1.78
N THR A 194 2.96 11.14 -1.84
CA THR A 194 1.81 10.55 -1.14
C THR A 194 2.18 9.17 -0.59
N THR A 195 1.49 8.82 0.49
CA THR A 195 1.64 7.56 1.18
C THR A 195 0.45 6.62 1.02
N ASP A 196 -0.62 7.07 0.36
CA ASP A 196 -1.86 6.30 0.28
C ASP A 196 -1.90 5.46 -0.99
N PHE A 197 -2.12 4.16 -0.81
CA PHE A 197 -2.04 3.18 -1.91
C PHE A 197 -3.03 3.48 -3.05
N ALA A 198 -4.22 3.99 -2.75
CA ALA A 198 -5.22 4.31 -3.77
C ALA A 198 -4.76 5.49 -4.66
N MET A 199 -4.25 6.56 -4.05
CA MET A 199 -3.68 7.69 -4.80
C MET A 199 -2.48 7.26 -5.63
N GLN A 200 -1.58 6.47 -5.04
CA GLN A 200 -0.40 5.95 -5.74
C GLN A 200 -0.76 5.14 -6.98
N ASN A 201 -1.78 4.28 -6.90
CA ASN A 201 -2.24 3.49 -8.05
C ASN A 201 -2.73 4.38 -9.19
N VAL A 202 -3.58 5.35 -8.88
CA VAL A 202 -4.11 6.28 -9.89
C VAL A 202 -2.99 7.11 -10.50
N LEU A 203 -2.07 7.64 -9.68
CA LEU A 203 -0.92 8.43 -10.15
C LEU A 203 -0.06 7.64 -11.15
N LEU A 204 0.32 6.40 -10.82
CA LEU A 204 1.13 5.57 -11.71
C LEU A 204 0.37 5.15 -12.98
N GLN A 205 -0.94 4.95 -12.90
CA GLN A 205 -1.75 4.61 -14.07
C GLN A 205 -1.95 5.80 -15.02
N ILE A 206 -1.99 7.03 -14.50
CA ILE A 206 -1.98 8.28 -15.29
C ILE A 206 -0.54 8.59 -15.78
N ASN A 207 0.46 7.81 -15.37
CA ASN A 207 1.89 7.99 -15.67
C ASN A 207 2.52 9.24 -15.04
N LEU A 208 1.98 9.68 -13.90
CA LEU A 208 2.54 10.77 -13.10
C LEU A 208 3.71 10.28 -12.25
N ASN A 209 4.69 11.16 -12.02
CA ASN A 209 5.84 10.82 -11.18
C ASN A 209 5.46 10.80 -9.70
N LEU A 210 5.62 9.63 -9.06
CA LEU A 210 5.43 9.43 -7.63
C LEU A 210 6.78 9.35 -6.91
N LEU A 211 6.91 10.06 -5.78
CA LEU A 211 8.05 9.96 -4.87
C LEU A 211 7.67 9.16 -3.61
N SER A 212 8.62 8.33 -3.17
CA SER A 212 8.63 7.71 -1.85
C SER A 212 8.96 8.75 -0.76
N PRO A 213 8.63 8.53 0.52
CA PRO A 213 9.13 9.35 1.63
C PRO A 213 10.66 9.53 1.67
N THR A 214 11.40 8.59 1.08
CA THR A 214 12.86 8.67 0.89
C THR A 214 13.29 9.48 -0.34
N MET A 215 12.35 10.14 -1.03
CA MET A 215 12.55 10.96 -2.23
C MET A 215 13.12 10.20 -3.43
N GLN A 216 12.80 8.91 -3.52
CA GLN A 216 13.08 8.06 -4.66
C GLN A 216 11.85 7.92 -5.55
N ARG A 217 12.04 7.89 -6.88
CA ARG A 217 10.95 7.69 -7.84
C ARG A 217 10.41 6.27 -7.77
N VAL A 218 9.12 6.13 -7.51
CA VAL A 218 8.43 4.84 -7.48
C VAL A 218 7.99 4.49 -8.90
N LYS A 219 8.42 3.31 -9.40
CA LYS A 219 8.02 2.80 -10.74
C LYS A 219 6.94 1.73 -10.68
N HIS A 220 6.96 0.90 -9.64
CA HIS A 220 6.05 -0.23 -9.48
C HIS A 220 5.48 -0.27 -8.07
N LEU A 221 4.16 -0.43 -7.97
CA LEU A 221 3.48 -0.63 -6.69
C LEU A 221 3.16 -2.10 -6.50
N LYS A 222 3.57 -2.64 -5.35
CA LYS A 222 3.09 -3.93 -4.86
C LYS A 222 1.89 -3.67 -3.97
N THR A 223 0.69 -3.78 -4.53
CA THR A 223 -0.55 -3.72 -3.78
C THR A 223 -0.90 -5.11 -3.24
N TYR A 224 -1.64 -5.13 -2.14
CA TYR A 224 -2.08 -6.37 -1.52
C TYR A 224 -3.59 -6.32 -1.33
N ILE A 225 -4.23 -7.43 -1.62
CA ILE A 225 -5.65 -7.65 -1.33
C ILE A 225 -5.81 -8.90 -0.48
N LEU A 226 -6.98 -9.03 0.16
CA LEU A 226 -7.36 -10.27 0.81
C LEU A 226 -8.14 -11.15 -0.17
N ARG A 227 -7.73 -12.40 -0.31
CA ARG A 227 -8.42 -13.42 -1.11
C ARG A 227 -8.79 -14.59 -0.20
N CYS A 228 -10.05 -14.97 -0.23
CA CYS A 228 -10.52 -16.18 0.43
C CYS A 228 -9.97 -17.42 -0.29
N HIS A 229 -9.33 -18.34 0.43
CA HIS A 229 -8.86 -19.60 -0.18
C HIS A 229 -9.98 -20.61 -0.44
N ALA A 230 -11.14 -20.47 0.22
CA ALA A 230 -12.27 -21.40 0.09
C ALA A 230 -13.25 -20.98 -1.01
N CYS A 231 -13.75 -19.73 -0.99
CA CYS A 231 -14.75 -19.24 -1.94
C CYS A 231 -14.19 -18.33 -3.04
N PHE A 232 -12.86 -18.11 -3.06
CA PHE A 232 -12.11 -17.31 -4.02
C PHE A 232 -12.53 -15.83 -4.15
N CYS A 233 -13.44 -15.36 -3.30
CA CYS A 233 -13.82 -13.96 -3.22
C CYS A 233 -12.63 -13.09 -2.78
N THR A 234 -12.47 -11.96 -3.44
CA THR A 234 -11.42 -10.97 -3.18
C THR A 234 -12.00 -9.73 -2.53
N THR A 235 -11.29 -9.14 -1.57
CA THR A 235 -11.68 -7.89 -0.90
C THR A 235 -10.49 -6.93 -0.85
N LYS A 236 -10.71 -5.66 -1.17
CA LYS A 236 -9.69 -4.59 -1.04
C LYS A 236 -9.49 -4.13 0.42
N GLU A 237 -10.47 -4.38 1.29
CA GLU A 237 -10.41 -4.02 2.70
C GLU A 237 -9.45 -4.93 3.49
N MET A 238 -8.36 -4.36 4.01
CA MET A 238 -7.29 -5.09 4.71
C MET A 238 -7.53 -5.28 6.21
N SER A 239 -8.56 -4.64 6.76
CA SER A 239 -8.98 -4.76 8.17
C SER A 239 -9.87 -5.98 8.42
N LYS A 240 -10.51 -6.53 7.39
CA LYS A 240 -11.42 -7.67 7.51
C LYS A 240 -10.67 -8.95 7.85
N GLN A 241 -11.19 -9.70 8.81
CA GLN A 241 -10.68 -11.02 9.19
C GLN A 241 -11.57 -12.15 8.64
N PHE A 242 -12.86 -11.88 8.48
CA PHE A 242 -13.85 -12.81 7.93
C PHE A 242 -14.17 -12.49 6.48
N CYS A 243 -14.40 -13.53 5.67
CA CYS A 243 -14.78 -13.35 4.28
C CYS A 243 -16.26 -12.90 4.17
N PRO A 244 -16.58 -11.85 3.41
CA PRO A 244 -17.95 -11.33 3.32
C PRO A 244 -18.93 -12.29 2.62
N ARG A 245 -18.43 -13.24 1.82
CA ARG A 245 -19.28 -14.21 1.10
C ARG A 245 -19.54 -15.50 1.88
N CYS A 246 -18.54 -16.03 2.57
CA CYS A 246 -18.66 -17.32 3.26
C CYS A 246 -18.58 -17.22 4.79
N GLY A 247 -18.36 -16.04 5.36
CA GLY A 247 -18.30 -15.79 6.80
C GLY A 247 -17.11 -16.43 7.53
N SER A 248 -16.29 -17.25 6.85
CA SER A 248 -15.18 -17.96 7.46
C SER A 248 -13.90 -17.10 7.53
N PRO A 249 -13.00 -17.33 8.52
CA PRO A 249 -11.73 -16.60 8.66
C PRO A 249 -10.65 -17.17 7.72
N THR A 250 -10.94 -17.15 6.43
CA THR A 250 -10.19 -17.85 5.38
C THR A 250 -9.46 -16.87 4.44
N LEU A 251 -9.45 -15.58 4.80
CA LEU A 251 -8.80 -14.52 4.04
C LEU A 251 -7.27 -14.64 4.13
N THR A 252 -6.63 -14.62 2.97
CA THR A 252 -5.17 -14.65 2.83
C THR A 252 -4.71 -13.41 2.08
N ARG A 253 -3.61 -12.81 2.52
CA ARG A 253 -3.01 -11.66 1.85
C ARG A 253 -2.30 -12.11 0.60
N VAL A 254 -2.73 -11.61 -0.56
CA VAL A 254 -2.16 -11.91 -1.89
C VAL A 254 -1.71 -10.61 -2.53
N ALA A 255 -0.54 -10.63 -3.17
CA ALA A 255 -0.05 -9.49 -3.92
C ALA A 255 -0.78 -9.39 -5.27
N CYS A 256 -1.11 -8.17 -5.67
CA CYS A 256 -1.74 -7.88 -6.95
C CYS A 256 -0.96 -6.81 -7.71
N SER A 257 -1.07 -6.84 -9.03
CA SER A 257 -0.56 -5.81 -9.92
C SER A 257 -1.67 -5.42 -10.90
N THR A 258 -1.98 -4.13 -10.97
CA THR A 258 -2.90 -3.56 -11.95
C THR A 258 -2.08 -2.99 -13.10
N THR A 259 -2.32 -3.47 -14.32
CA THR A 259 -1.67 -2.92 -15.52
C THR A 259 -2.36 -1.62 -15.98
N SER A 260 -1.72 -0.84 -16.85
CA SER A 260 -2.29 0.39 -17.44
C SER A 260 -3.62 0.16 -18.16
N ASN A 261 -3.83 -1.04 -18.70
CA ASN A 261 -5.07 -1.43 -19.38
C ASN A 261 -6.21 -1.83 -18.42
N GLY A 262 -5.97 -1.74 -17.11
CA GLY A 262 -6.95 -2.13 -16.08
C GLY A 262 -7.01 -3.65 -15.82
N GLU A 263 -6.15 -4.46 -16.45
CA GLU A 263 -6.09 -5.90 -16.17
C GLU A 263 -5.46 -6.14 -14.79
N PHE A 264 -6.19 -6.84 -13.92
CA PHE A 264 -5.80 -7.12 -12.54
C PHE A 264 -5.18 -8.52 -12.42
N LYS A 265 -3.86 -8.59 -12.21
CA LYS A 265 -3.12 -9.86 -12.08
C LYS A 265 -2.82 -10.16 -10.61
N LEU A 266 -3.18 -11.37 -10.18
CA LEU A 266 -2.92 -11.87 -8.83
C LEU A 266 -1.69 -12.77 -8.81
N HIS A 267 -0.74 -12.44 -7.93
CA HIS A 267 0.49 -13.18 -7.75
C HIS A 267 0.33 -14.21 -6.63
N LEU A 268 -0.09 -15.42 -7.00
CA LEU A 268 -0.23 -16.54 -6.08
C LEU A 268 1.10 -17.29 -5.94
N LYS A 269 1.43 -17.74 -4.72
CA LYS A 269 2.58 -18.62 -4.50
C LYS A 269 2.33 -19.94 -5.23
N LYS A 270 3.26 -20.31 -6.12
CA LYS A 270 3.26 -21.62 -6.79
C LYS A 270 3.33 -22.73 -5.72
N ASN A 271 2.51 -23.77 -5.88
CA ASN A 271 2.48 -24.94 -4.99
C ASN A 271 2.24 -24.61 -3.50
N MET A 272 1.40 -23.63 -3.20
CA MET A 272 0.98 -23.35 -1.82
C MET A 272 0.18 -24.54 -1.25
N GLN A 273 0.74 -25.23 -0.26
CA GLN A 273 0.02 -26.24 0.52
C GLN A 273 -0.65 -25.60 1.74
N TRP A 274 -1.95 -25.87 1.93
CA TRP A 274 -2.69 -25.38 3.08
C TRP A 274 -2.40 -26.23 4.32
N ASN A 275 -2.11 -25.57 5.44
CA ASN A 275 -1.91 -26.25 6.72
C ASN A 275 -3.19 -26.14 7.56
N THR A 276 -3.82 -27.28 7.85
CA THR A 276 -5.06 -27.38 8.64
C THR A 276 -4.83 -27.38 10.16
N ARG A 277 -3.59 -27.14 10.60
CA ARG A 277 -3.22 -27.16 12.01
C ARG A 277 -3.90 -26.03 12.78
N GLY A 278 -4.72 -26.42 13.76
CA GLY A 278 -5.46 -25.51 14.62
C GLY A 278 -6.89 -25.23 14.18
N ASP A 279 -7.35 -25.83 13.07
CA ASP A 279 -8.73 -25.68 12.58
C ASP A 279 -9.72 -26.53 13.39
N ARG A 280 -9.30 -27.74 13.82
CA ARG A 280 -10.13 -28.65 14.62
C ARG A 280 -9.66 -28.68 16.08
N PHE A 281 -10.53 -28.26 16.99
CA PHE A 281 -10.29 -28.29 18.44
C PHE A 281 -11.60 -28.40 19.21
N SER A 282 -11.52 -28.85 20.47
CA SER A 282 -12.69 -29.00 21.32
C SER A 282 -13.17 -27.65 21.85
N ILE A 283 -14.41 -27.29 21.52
CA ILE A 283 -15.08 -26.08 21.99
C ILE A 283 -16.00 -26.47 23.17
N PRO A 284 -15.92 -25.79 24.32
CA PRO A 284 -16.85 -26.00 25.43
C PRO A 284 -18.30 -25.69 25.03
N LYS A 285 -19.26 -26.26 25.76
CA LYS A 285 -20.67 -25.95 25.52
C LYS A 285 -20.93 -24.46 25.73
N PRO A 286 -21.71 -23.80 24.85
CA PRO A 286 -22.10 -22.41 25.05
C PRO A 286 -22.92 -22.33 26.33
N VAL A 287 -22.52 -21.42 27.23
CA VAL A 287 -23.19 -21.16 28.49
C VAL A 287 -23.72 -19.73 28.48
N HIS A 288 -24.94 -19.55 28.97
CA HIS A 288 -25.51 -18.21 29.13
C HIS A 288 -24.81 -17.50 30.29
N GLY A 289 -24.46 -16.23 30.09
CA GLY A 289 -23.93 -15.39 31.17
C GLY A 289 -24.98 -15.15 32.26
N SER A 290 -24.54 -14.97 33.50
CA SER A 290 -25.41 -14.41 34.55
C SER A 290 -25.55 -12.89 34.37
N ALA A 291 -26.59 -12.29 34.96
CA ALA A 291 -26.81 -10.84 34.95
C ALA A 291 -25.60 -10.03 35.51
N ASN A 292 -24.77 -10.66 36.34
CA ASN A 292 -23.55 -10.06 36.92
C ASN A 292 -22.31 -10.22 36.02
N GLY A 293 -22.46 -10.65 34.77
CA GLY A 293 -21.34 -10.86 33.84
C GLY A 293 -20.43 -12.04 34.18
N ARG A 294 -20.70 -12.76 35.29
CA ARG A 294 -20.01 -14.00 35.63
C ARG A 294 -20.57 -15.13 34.78
N VAL A 295 -19.69 -15.74 34.00
CA VAL A 295 -20.00 -16.92 33.19
C VAL A 295 -19.68 -18.15 34.03
N GLN A 296 -20.72 -18.85 34.50
CA GLN A 296 -20.57 -20.09 35.25
C GLN A 296 -20.50 -21.26 34.26
N GLY A 297 -19.33 -21.42 33.65
CA GLY A 297 -19.07 -22.42 32.63
C GLY A 297 -17.93 -22.00 31.70
N GLY A 298 -17.37 -23.00 31.02
CA GLY A 298 -16.18 -22.86 30.19
C GLY A 298 -15.21 -24.01 30.43
N GLY A 299 -14.28 -24.20 29.49
CA GLY A 299 -13.19 -25.15 29.66
C GLY A 299 -12.23 -24.72 30.77
N LYS A 300 -11.23 -25.58 31.07
CA LYS A 300 -10.21 -25.30 32.09
C LYS A 300 -9.59 -23.91 31.87
N GLY A 301 -9.70 -23.03 32.87
CA GLY A 301 -9.16 -21.67 32.85
C GLY A 301 -9.94 -20.67 31.98
N HIS A 302 -11.28 -20.77 31.95
CA HIS A 302 -12.16 -19.90 31.14
C HIS A 302 -11.98 -20.04 29.62
N TRP A 303 -11.39 -21.16 29.18
CA TRP A 303 -11.28 -21.49 27.76
C TRP A 303 -12.66 -21.51 27.10
N GLY A 304 -12.79 -20.92 25.91
CA GLY A 304 -14.01 -20.94 25.10
C GLY A 304 -14.95 -19.75 25.28
N ASN A 305 -14.84 -18.99 26.38
CA ASN A 305 -15.75 -17.86 26.65
C ASN A 305 -15.50 -16.65 25.76
N ASP A 306 -14.23 -16.38 25.42
CA ASP A 306 -13.82 -15.26 24.56
C ASP A 306 -13.48 -15.72 23.13
N LEU A 307 -14.01 -16.87 22.70
CA LEU A 307 -13.68 -17.45 21.40
C LEU A 307 -14.48 -16.78 20.28
N ILE A 308 -13.76 -16.16 19.35
CA ILE A 308 -14.35 -15.48 18.21
C ILE A 308 -14.32 -16.42 17.00
N LEU A 309 -15.49 -16.76 16.46
CA LEU A 309 -15.70 -17.69 15.35
C LEU A 309 -16.36 -17.03 14.14
N ALA A 310 -17.12 -15.96 14.36
CA ALA A 310 -17.86 -15.25 13.32
C ALA A 310 -17.88 -13.74 13.60
N GLU A 311 -18.14 -12.96 12.55
CA GLU A 311 -18.16 -11.48 12.59
C GLU A 311 -19.36 -10.92 13.36
N ASP A 312 -20.49 -11.62 13.36
CA ASP A 312 -21.75 -11.25 13.99
C ASP A 312 -21.81 -11.57 15.50
N GLN A 313 -20.73 -12.12 16.07
CA GLN A 313 -20.63 -12.40 17.50
C GLN A 313 -20.47 -11.11 18.31
N LYS A 314 -21.14 -11.04 19.47
CA LYS A 314 -21.06 -9.88 20.38
C LYS A 314 -19.64 -9.64 20.89
N GLU A 315 -18.88 -10.72 21.05
CA GLU A 315 -17.48 -10.73 21.46
C GLU A 315 -16.59 -10.02 20.43
N PHE A 316 -16.87 -10.22 19.13
CA PHE A 316 -16.19 -9.53 18.04
C PHE A 316 -16.45 -8.03 18.08
N THR A 317 -17.72 -7.61 18.19
CA THR A 317 -18.08 -6.19 18.28
C THR A 317 -17.47 -5.53 19.52
N ARG A 318 -17.53 -6.22 20.68
CA ARG A 318 -16.95 -5.72 21.93
C ARG A 318 -15.44 -5.55 21.82
N HIS A 319 -14.74 -6.49 21.20
CA HIS A 319 -13.30 -6.39 20.99
C HIS A 319 -12.95 -5.24 20.03
N HIS A 320 -13.72 -5.05 18.96
CA HIS A 320 -13.53 -3.93 18.03
C HIS A 320 -13.74 -2.56 18.72
N GLU A 321 -14.78 -2.42 19.54
CA GLU A 321 -15.01 -1.23 20.35
C GLU A 321 -13.90 -0.99 21.39
N ALA A 322 -13.44 -2.06 22.07
CA ALA A 322 -12.35 -1.97 23.03
C ALA A 322 -11.02 -1.60 22.37
N GLU A 323 -10.74 -2.10 21.17
CA GLU A 323 -9.55 -1.76 20.40
C GLU A 323 -9.58 -0.28 19.97
N LYS A 324 -10.74 0.24 19.58
CA LYS A 324 -10.93 1.66 19.29
C LYS A 324 -10.63 2.54 20.51
N ARG A 325 -11.18 2.19 21.68
CA ARG A 325 -10.90 2.89 22.94
C ARG A 325 -9.44 2.77 23.39
N ARG A 326 -8.81 1.61 23.14
CA ARG A 326 -7.40 1.40 23.49
C ARG A 326 -6.45 2.20 22.60
N LYS A 327 -6.78 2.36 21.32
CA LYS A 327 -6.02 3.22 20.39
C LYS A 327 -6.05 4.69 20.84
N GLU A 328 -7.06 5.09 21.60
CA GLU A 328 -7.16 6.42 22.22
C GLU A 328 -6.35 6.55 23.53
N ARG A 329 -5.77 5.47 24.06
CA ARG A 329 -4.99 5.51 25.32
C ARG A 329 -3.49 5.55 25.03
N ASP A 330 -2.94 6.75 24.91
CA ASP A 330 -1.51 6.99 24.83
C ASP A 330 -0.85 6.81 26.22
N LEU A 331 0.30 6.13 26.26
CA LEU A 331 1.07 5.88 27.49
C LEU A 331 1.99 7.06 27.84
N MET A 332 2.21 7.97 26.88
CA MET A 332 3.06 9.14 27.01
C MET A 332 2.27 10.44 27.16
N ASP A 333 0.96 10.35 27.38
CA ASP A 333 0.10 11.50 27.64
C ASP A 333 0.40 12.09 29.03
N GLU A 334 0.33 13.42 29.16
CA GLU A 334 0.59 14.11 30.44
C GLU A 334 -0.43 13.70 31.52
N ASP A 335 -1.63 13.30 31.10
CA ASP A 335 -2.71 12.80 31.96
C ASP A 335 -2.69 11.27 32.17
N TYR A 336 -1.65 10.57 31.71
CA TYR A 336 -1.56 9.12 31.83
C TYR A 336 -1.30 8.68 33.28
N LEU A 337 -2.33 8.14 33.93
CA LEU A 337 -2.18 7.45 35.21
C LEU A 337 -1.76 5.98 34.99
N PRO A 338 -0.66 5.52 35.62
CA PRO A 338 -0.18 4.14 35.51
C PRO A 338 -1.28 3.11 35.81
N SER A 339 -1.29 2.01 35.03
CA SER A 339 -2.25 0.90 35.17
C SER A 339 -2.32 0.26 36.57
N ILE A 340 -1.29 0.47 37.38
CA ILE A 340 -1.25 0.08 38.80
C ILE A 340 -2.25 0.87 39.67
N LEU A 341 -2.47 2.16 39.36
CA LEU A 341 -3.39 3.03 40.09
C LEU A 341 -4.84 2.91 39.59
N THR A 342 -5.03 2.62 38.30
CA THR A 342 -6.35 2.42 37.69
C THR A 342 -6.88 0.98 37.81
N GLY A 343 -6.09 0.06 38.38
CA GLY A 343 -6.48 -1.33 38.62
C GLY A 343 -6.52 -2.21 37.35
N ASP A 344 -6.01 -1.70 36.24
CA ASP A 344 -6.14 -2.30 34.91
C ASP A 344 -5.00 -3.31 34.67
N ARG A 345 -5.19 -4.55 35.15
CA ARG A 345 -4.16 -5.62 35.09
C ARG A 345 -4.03 -6.31 33.73
N ASN A 346 -4.81 -5.90 32.73
CA ASN A 346 -4.91 -6.58 31.43
C ASN A 346 -3.89 -6.07 30.38
N SER A 347 -2.65 -5.85 30.80
CA SER A 347 -1.57 -5.29 29.96
C SER A 347 -1.04 -6.22 28.86
N ARG A 348 -1.54 -7.47 28.76
CA ARG A 348 -1.06 -8.47 27.77
C ARG A 348 -1.83 -8.52 26.45
N ALA A 349 -2.85 -7.69 26.25
CA ALA A 349 -3.65 -7.69 25.02
C ALA A 349 -3.14 -6.70 23.95
N GLY A 350 -1.82 -6.63 23.76
CA GLY A 350 -1.22 -5.93 22.62
C GLY A 350 -1.16 -6.88 21.42
N GLY A 351 -2.22 -6.95 20.63
CA GLY A 351 -2.23 -7.77 19.43
C GLY A 351 -3.55 -7.69 18.68
N ARG A 352 -3.52 -7.99 17.38
CA ARG A 352 -4.73 -8.15 16.57
C ARG A 352 -5.66 -9.16 17.25
N MET A 353 -6.95 -8.85 17.24
CA MET A 353 -8.01 -9.73 17.73
C MET A 353 -7.76 -11.17 17.28
N LYS A 354 -7.70 -12.09 18.25
CA LYS A 354 -7.43 -13.50 17.99
C LYS A 354 -8.72 -14.21 17.60
N VAL A 355 -8.89 -14.48 16.31
CA VAL A 355 -9.97 -15.33 15.81
C VAL A 355 -9.61 -16.81 16.01
N GLY A 356 -10.55 -17.58 16.57
CA GLY A 356 -10.43 -19.00 16.85
C GLY A 356 -9.43 -19.36 17.96
N GLY A 357 -9.15 -20.66 18.10
CA GLY A 357 -8.25 -21.17 19.14
C GLY A 357 -6.76 -20.85 18.88
N GLY A 358 -6.42 -20.47 17.65
CA GLY A 358 -5.07 -20.27 17.15
C GLY A 358 -4.37 -21.58 16.74
N ARG A 359 -3.29 -21.47 15.96
CA ARG A 359 -2.57 -22.61 15.36
C ARG A 359 -2.06 -23.66 16.37
N ASN A 360 -1.79 -23.23 17.59
CA ASN A 360 -1.17 -24.06 18.63
C ASN A 360 -2.15 -24.52 19.71
N VAL A 361 -3.46 -24.45 19.48
CA VAL A 361 -4.49 -24.85 20.46
C VAL A 361 -4.32 -26.29 20.96
N ASN A 362 -3.99 -27.22 20.07
CA ASN A 362 -3.81 -28.64 20.40
C ASN A 362 -2.37 -28.99 20.80
N SER A 363 -1.46 -28.01 20.86
CA SER A 363 -0.08 -28.26 21.27
C SER A 363 0.00 -28.47 22.78
N ARG A 364 0.91 -29.34 23.21
CA ARG A 364 1.17 -29.56 24.62
C ARG A 364 1.77 -28.27 25.21
N LYS A 365 1.04 -27.63 26.11
CA LYS A 365 1.54 -26.45 26.84
C LYS A 365 2.70 -26.89 27.75
N ARG A 366 3.78 -26.10 27.75
CA ARG A 366 4.91 -26.26 28.68
C ARG A 366 4.49 -25.89 30.09
#